data_AF-A0A8T0N5B4-F1
#
_entry.id   AF-A0A8T0N5B4-F1
#
_cell.length_a   1.000
_cell.length_b   1.000
_cell.length_c   1.000
_cell.angle_alpha   90.00
_cell.angle_beta   90.00
_cell.angle_gamma   90.00
#
_symmetry.space_group_name_H-M   'P 1'
#
loop_
_entity.id
_entity.type
_entity.pdbx_description
1 polymer ?
#
loop_
_entity_poly.entity_id
_entity_poly.type
_entity_poly.pdbx_seq_one_letter_code
_entity_poly.pdbx_strand_id
1 'polypeptide(L)'
;MGDIPEPETAAMAVPEPSSCLTLRVFYLRVSRCEVDESMLDTLTLTHIPLTPDTNLEVSGADADQKPSISSGKGSTVSCSLRRGRVDARSEEATFVSTATVRMSGSVRFEVHHRDERLLVGILEMCDAEGEGKKSWVMKCQVATQRGTGFLRCGRDTETKPPAVEVYVAGVFRGTPIVFTKAMQLRFRRRRQVKAFMDPIPECGEQAEDMSPTPPKHEPQPTL
;
A
#
# COMPACT_ATOMS: atom_id res chain seq x y z
N MET A 1 -24.47 15.01 72.70
CA MET A 1 -23.52 15.46 71.68
C MET A 1 -23.29 14.29 70.76
N GLY A 2 -23.84 14.33 69.55
CA GLY A 2 -23.63 13.27 68.56
C GLY A 2 -22.64 13.80 67.53
N ASP A 3 -21.52 13.10 67.36
CA ASP A 3 -20.53 13.42 66.35
C ASP A 3 -21.08 13.15 64.95
N ILE A 4 -20.98 14.16 64.09
CA ILE A 4 -21.26 14.09 62.67
C ILE A 4 -19.99 13.53 62.01
N PRO A 5 -20.05 12.44 61.22
CA PRO A 5 -18.87 11.99 60.49
C PRO A 5 -18.61 12.93 59.31
N GLU A 6 -17.36 13.38 59.18
CA GLU A 6 -16.89 14.20 58.06
C GLU A 6 -17.06 13.45 56.71
N PRO A 7 -17.35 14.17 55.61
CA PRO A 7 -17.46 13.55 54.30
C PRO A 7 -16.06 13.15 53.80
N GLU A 8 -15.86 11.84 53.68
CA GLU A 8 -14.73 11.22 52.99
C GLU A 8 -14.64 11.79 51.58
N THR A 9 -13.62 12.62 51.36
CA THR A 9 -13.35 13.24 50.07
C THR A 9 -12.94 12.12 49.12
N ALA A 10 -13.87 11.69 48.27
CA ALA A 10 -13.58 10.78 47.17
C ALA A 10 -12.49 11.41 46.30
N ALA A 11 -11.25 10.96 46.48
CA ALA A 11 -10.15 11.27 45.61
C ALA A 11 -10.55 10.81 44.21
N MET A 12 -10.89 11.74 43.34
CA MET A 12 -11.05 11.44 41.93
C MET A 12 -9.70 10.94 41.43
N ALA A 13 -9.57 9.62 41.26
CA ALA A 13 -8.42 9.02 40.63
C ALA A 13 -8.24 9.71 39.28
N VAL A 14 -7.19 10.52 39.16
CA VAL A 14 -6.77 11.08 37.88
C VAL A 14 -6.58 9.88 36.95
N PRO A 15 -7.29 9.80 35.80
CA PRO A 15 -7.16 8.66 34.92
C PRO A 15 -5.69 8.54 34.51
N GLU A 16 -5.06 7.43 34.87
CA GLU A 16 -3.72 7.07 34.38
C GLU A 16 -3.68 7.33 32.86
N PRO A 17 -2.69 8.07 32.34
CA PRO A 17 -2.65 8.41 30.93
C PRO A 17 -2.64 7.11 30.13
N SER A 18 -3.76 6.86 29.44
CA SER A 18 -4.00 5.60 28.75
C SER A 18 -2.78 5.24 27.91
N SER A 19 -2.29 4.01 28.00
CA SER A 19 -1.18 3.51 27.19
C SER A 19 -1.54 3.33 25.70
N CYS A 20 -2.57 4.03 25.23
CA CYS A 20 -3.07 3.95 23.87
C CYS A 20 -2.41 5.02 23.01
N LEU A 21 -2.07 4.64 21.78
CA LEU A 21 -1.75 5.59 20.72
C LEU A 21 -3.07 6.05 20.09
N THR A 22 -3.24 7.36 19.98
CA THR A 22 -4.39 7.97 19.29
C THR A 22 -3.91 8.64 18.02
N LEU A 23 -4.16 8.01 16.88
CA LEU A 23 -3.92 8.59 15.57
C LEU A 23 -4.99 9.64 15.27
N ARG A 24 -4.59 10.74 14.62
CA ARG A 24 -5.48 11.83 14.19
C ARG A 24 -5.38 12.13 12.71
N VAL A 25 -4.23 11.85 12.11
CA VAL A 25 -4.01 12.09 10.69
C VAL A 25 -3.29 10.90 10.09
N PHE A 26 -3.85 10.38 9.01
CA PHE A 26 -3.16 9.49 8.09
C PHE A 26 -3.11 10.19 6.75
N TYR A 27 -1.89 10.39 6.23
CA TYR A 27 -1.65 11.04 4.96
C TYR A 27 -0.78 10.13 4.09
N LEU A 28 -1.19 9.99 2.83
CA LEU A 28 -0.51 9.20 1.83
C LEU A 28 -0.25 10.09 0.61
N ARG A 29 0.96 10.01 0.07
CA ARG A 29 1.33 10.66 -1.18
C ARG A 29 1.84 9.64 -2.16
N VAL A 30 1.29 9.66 -3.36
CA VAL A 30 1.75 8.86 -4.50
C VAL A 30 2.28 9.83 -5.54
N SER A 31 3.49 9.60 -6.03
CA SER A 31 4.16 10.47 -6.99
C SER A 31 4.68 9.70 -8.20
N ARG A 32 4.72 10.39 -9.35
CA ARG A 32 5.18 9.86 -10.65
C ARG A 32 4.36 8.67 -11.12
N CYS A 33 3.05 8.74 -10.92
CA CYS A 33 2.08 7.77 -11.40
C CYS A 33 0.93 8.51 -12.08
N GLU A 34 0.53 8.06 -13.26
CA GLU A 34 -0.78 8.35 -13.82
C GLU A 34 -1.82 7.74 -12.86
N VAL A 35 -2.52 8.62 -12.17
CA VAL A 35 -3.65 8.26 -11.33
C VAL A 35 -4.87 8.21 -12.24
N ASP A 36 -5.40 7.01 -12.45
CA ASP A 36 -6.56 6.78 -13.30
C ASP A 36 -7.79 7.59 -12.80
N GLU A 37 -8.63 8.05 -13.72
CA GLU A 37 -9.88 8.74 -13.43
C GLU A 37 -10.92 7.84 -12.73
N SER A 38 -10.66 6.53 -12.61
CA SER A 38 -11.49 5.62 -11.79
C SER A 38 -11.02 5.49 -10.33
N MET A 39 -9.86 6.08 -10.00
CA MET A 39 -9.19 6.03 -8.70
C MET A 39 -9.49 7.27 -7.84
N LEU A 40 -10.36 8.17 -8.32
CA LEU A 40 -10.33 9.59 -7.98
C LEU A 40 -10.89 9.98 -6.63
N ASP A 41 -11.67 9.14 -5.94
CA ASP A 41 -12.42 9.69 -4.81
C ASP A 41 -11.88 9.23 -3.46
N THR A 42 -11.62 7.92 -3.29
CA THR A 42 -11.27 7.36 -1.98
C THR A 42 -10.43 6.09 -2.08
N LEU A 43 -9.40 6.00 -1.23
CA LEU A 43 -8.76 4.75 -0.84
C LEU A 43 -9.39 4.22 0.45
N THR A 44 -9.24 2.92 0.72
CA THR A 44 -9.64 2.33 2.01
C THR A 44 -8.40 2.08 2.84
N LEU A 45 -8.44 2.51 4.10
CA LEU A 45 -7.43 2.26 5.13
C LEU A 45 -8.02 1.33 6.18
N THR A 46 -7.44 0.13 6.30
CA THR A 46 -7.90 -0.90 7.24
C THR A 46 -6.85 -1.16 8.30
N HIS A 47 -7.26 -1.09 9.58
CA HIS A 47 -6.46 -1.38 10.75
C HIS A 47 -6.84 -2.76 11.30
N ILE A 48 -5.82 -3.58 11.56
CA ILE A 48 -5.95 -4.98 11.96
C ILE A 48 -5.09 -5.21 13.22
N PRO A 49 -5.69 -5.59 14.36
CA PRO A 49 -4.95 -5.94 15.57
C PRO A 49 -3.94 -7.07 15.29
N LEU A 50 -2.70 -6.94 15.77
CA LEU A 50 -1.73 -8.03 15.67
C LEU A 50 -1.87 -9.07 16.79
N THR A 51 -2.51 -8.68 17.90
CA THR A 51 -2.73 -9.54 19.05
C THR A 51 -4.19 -9.46 19.53
N PRO A 52 -4.74 -10.52 20.17
CA PRO A 52 -6.14 -10.55 20.58
C PRO A 52 -6.51 -9.54 21.69
N ASP A 53 -5.53 -9.06 22.46
CA ASP A 53 -5.65 -8.08 23.53
C ASP A 53 -5.59 -6.62 23.02
N THR A 54 -5.26 -6.44 21.74
CA THR A 54 -5.24 -5.12 21.12
C THR A 54 -6.67 -4.65 20.82
N ASN A 55 -7.08 -3.57 21.49
CA ASN A 55 -8.35 -2.89 21.23
C ASN A 55 -8.16 -1.80 20.19
N LEU A 56 -9.10 -1.71 19.25
CA LEU A 56 -9.19 -0.68 18.23
C LEU A 56 -10.52 0.06 18.33
N GLU A 57 -10.45 1.38 18.33
CA GLU A 57 -11.62 2.25 18.30
C GLU A 57 -11.43 3.31 17.22
N VAL A 58 -12.52 3.71 16.59
CA VAL A 58 -12.53 4.79 15.60
C VAL A 58 -13.64 5.77 15.89
N SER A 59 -13.30 7.06 15.80
CA SER A 59 -14.22 8.17 15.98
C SER A 59 -13.84 9.32 15.03
N GLY A 60 -14.77 10.23 14.76
CA GLY A 60 -14.46 11.47 14.05
C GLY A 60 -14.29 11.34 12.53
N ALA A 61 -15.02 10.43 11.88
CA ALA A 61 -15.22 10.52 10.43
C ALA A 61 -16.39 11.46 10.13
N ASP A 62 -16.32 12.24 9.04
CA ASP A 62 -17.42 13.09 8.58
C ASP A 62 -18.72 12.27 8.46
N ALA A 63 -19.86 12.90 8.76
CA ALA A 63 -21.18 12.24 8.86
C ALA A 63 -21.55 11.35 7.66
N ASP A 64 -21.00 11.63 6.47
CA ASP A 64 -21.26 10.90 5.25
C ASP A 64 -20.49 9.56 5.12
N GLN A 65 -19.50 9.29 5.99
CA GLN A 65 -18.68 8.08 5.89
C GLN A 65 -18.44 7.47 7.26
N LYS A 66 -19.41 6.67 7.70
CA LYS A 66 -19.31 5.91 8.95
C LYS A 66 -18.15 4.91 8.84
N PRO A 67 -17.23 4.87 9.83
CA PRO A 67 -16.22 3.84 9.89
C PRO A 67 -16.89 2.46 9.94
N SER A 68 -16.33 1.49 9.24
CA SER A 68 -16.79 0.11 9.35
C SER A 68 -15.97 -0.62 10.40
N ILE A 69 -16.66 -1.39 11.24
CA ILE A 69 -16.07 -2.20 12.29
C ILE A 69 -16.54 -3.63 12.03
N SER A 70 -15.60 -4.57 11.84
CA SER A 70 -15.97 -5.98 11.68
C SER A 70 -16.27 -6.59 13.05
N SER A 71 -17.48 -7.08 13.30
CA SER A 71 -17.83 -7.74 14.56
C SER A 71 -17.18 -9.13 14.65
N GLY A 72 -16.26 -9.33 15.60
CA GLY A 72 -15.56 -10.61 15.83
C GLY A 72 -14.35 -10.46 16.76
N LYS A 73 -13.72 -11.58 17.14
CA LYS A 73 -12.45 -11.58 17.90
C LYS A 73 -11.35 -10.98 17.01
N GLY A 74 -10.70 -9.89 17.45
CA GLY A 74 -9.76 -9.14 16.62
C GLY A 74 -10.45 -8.19 15.62
N SER A 75 -11.47 -7.47 16.09
CA SER A 75 -12.26 -6.52 15.30
C SER A 75 -11.38 -5.55 14.52
N THR A 76 -11.48 -5.58 13.19
CA THR A 76 -10.78 -4.65 12.31
C THR A 76 -11.59 -3.37 12.14
N VAL A 77 -10.88 -2.30 11.85
CA VAL A 77 -11.45 -0.97 11.70
C VAL A 77 -11.02 -0.39 10.37
N SER A 78 -11.98 -0.06 9.51
CA SER A 78 -11.71 0.57 8.22
C SER A 78 -12.27 1.98 8.15
N CYS A 79 -11.51 2.86 7.51
CA CYS A 79 -11.89 4.24 7.24
C CYS A 79 -11.45 4.62 5.82
N SER A 80 -12.03 5.68 5.28
CA SER A 80 -11.68 6.21 3.98
C SER A 80 -10.47 7.14 4.07
N LEU A 81 -9.68 7.13 3.00
CA LEU A 81 -8.62 8.06 2.68
C LEU A 81 -9.08 8.87 1.48
N ARG A 82 -9.56 10.09 1.72
CA ARG A 82 -10.11 10.96 0.69
C ARG A 82 -9.00 11.58 -0.12
N ARG A 83 -9.19 11.69 -1.43
CA ARG A 83 -8.23 12.40 -2.28
C ARG A 83 -8.19 13.88 -1.90
N GLY A 84 -6.98 14.37 -1.66
CA GLY A 84 -6.72 15.77 -1.36
C GLY A 84 -6.30 16.52 -2.62
N ARG A 85 -4.99 16.73 -2.77
CA ARG A 85 -4.40 17.48 -3.89
C ARG A 85 -4.03 16.54 -5.03
N VAL A 86 -4.24 17.02 -6.25
CA VAL A 86 -3.78 16.41 -7.49
C VAL A 86 -2.92 17.43 -8.20
N ASP A 87 -1.70 17.06 -8.50
CA ASP A 87 -0.79 17.91 -9.26
C ASP A 87 -0.40 17.18 -10.54
N ALA A 88 -1.07 17.56 -11.64
CA ALA A 88 -0.81 17.01 -12.96
C ALA A 88 0.59 17.37 -13.48
N ARG A 89 1.20 18.46 -13.00
CA ARG A 89 2.57 18.84 -13.42
C ARG A 89 3.63 17.95 -12.78
N SER A 90 3.39 17.50 -11.55
CA SER A 90 4.33 16.62 -10.82
C SER A 90 3.89 15.15 -10.77
N GLU A 91 2.79 14.80 -11.46
CA GLU A 91 2.17 13.47 -11.41
C GLU A 91 1.97 12.97 -9.97
N GLU A 92 1.43 13.83 -9.11
CA GLU A 92 1.27 13.56 -7.68
C GLU A 92 -0.20 13.55 -7.27
N ALA A 93 -0.58 12.60 -6.43
CA ALA A 93 -1.85 12.58 -5.72
C ALA A 93 -1.65 12.35 -4.23
N THR A 94 -2.46 13.05 -3.43
CA THR A 94 -2.44 12.92 -1.98
C THR A 94 -3.77 12.39 -1.47
N PHE A 95 -3.75 11.60 -0.41
CA PHE A 95 -4.92 11.04 0.23
C PHE A 95 -4.83 11.23 1.73
N VAL A 96 -5.93 11.66 2.36
CA VAL A 96 -5.96 12.06 3.76
C VAL A 96 -7.14 11.44 4.47
N SER A 97 -6.89 10.97 5.69
CA SER A 97 -7.91 10.62 6.67
C SER A 97 -7.61 11.38 7.94
N THR A 98 -8.63 12.03 8.48
CA THR A 98 -8.62 12.71 9.79
C THR A 98 -9.38 11.91 10.84
N ALA A 99 -9.77 10.67 10.51
CA ALA A 99 -10.40 9.77 11.45
C ALA A 99 -9.48 9.56 12.66
N THR A 100 -10.06 9.67 13.85
CA THR A 100 -9.35 9.40 15.10
C THR A 100 -9.39 7.90 15.35
N VAL A 101 -8.21 7.26 15.32
CA VAL A 101 -8.07 5.81 15.59
C VAL A 101 -7.27 5.62 16.87
N ARG A 102 -7.89 5.01 17.87
CA ARG A 102 -7.26 4.71 19.16
C ARG A 102 -6.90 3.24 19.22
N MET A 103 -5.65 2.94 19.59
CA MET A 103 -5.12 1.58 19.66
C MET A 103 -4.33 1.34 20.94
N SER A 104 -4.58 0.20 21.60
CA SER A 104 -3.91 -0.18 22.86
C SER A 104 -2.66 -1.05 22.67
N GLY A 105 -2.38 -1.49 21.44
CA GLY A 105 -1.26 -2.39 21.11
C GLY A 105 -0.90 -2.35 19.63
N SER A 106 0.01 -3.24 19.23
CA SER A 106 0.57 -3.24 17.87
C SER A 106 -0.50 -3.57 16.81
N VAL A 107 -0.50 -2.81 15.72
CA VAL A 107 -1.54 -2.86 14.69
C VAL A 107 -0.89 -2.87 13.31
N ARG A 108 -1.40 -3.75 12.42
CA ARG A 108 -1.15 -3.67 10.99
C ARG A 108 -2.12 -2.69 10.37
N PHE A 109 -1.67 -1.84 9.46
CA PHE A 109 -2.54 -1.08 8.58
C PHE A 109 -2.31 -1.47 7.13
N GLU A 110 -3.39 -1.46 6.35
CA GLU A 110 -3.37 -1.76 4.93
C GLU A 110 -4.10 -0.68 4.16
N VAL A 111 -3.49 -0.19 3.08
CA VAL A 111 -4.13 0.73 2.14
C VAL A 111 -4.43 -0.01 0.86
N HIS A 112 -5.68 0.04 0.41
CA HIS A 112 -6.15 -0.64 -0.77
C HIS A 112 -7.08 0.24 -1.60
N HIS A 113 -7.06 0.01 -2.91
CA HIS A 113 -8.04 0.52 -3.85
C HIS A 113 -8.80 -0.68 -4.40
N ARG A 114 -10.11 -0.75 -4.10
CA ARG A 114 -10.92 -1.94 -4.37
C ARG A 114 -10.24 -3.18 -3.76
N ASP A 115 -9.93 -4.19 -4.58
CA ASP A 115 -9.29 -5.44 -4.17
C ASP A 115 -7.76 -5.42 -4.30
N GLU A 116 -7.17 -4.32 -4.78
CA GLU A 116 -5.73 -4.19 -4.98
C GLU A 116 -5.08 -3.46 -3.81
N ARG A 117 -4.10 -4.11 -3.18
CA ARG A 117 -3.35 -3.53 -2.08
C ARG A 117 -2.24 -2.62 -2.61
N LEU A 118 -2.13 -1.41 -2.05
CA LEU A 118 -1.05 -0.46 -2.33
C LEU A 118 0.10 -0.62 -1.34
N LEU A 119 -0.24 -0.70 -0.06
CA LEU A 119 0.71 -0.58 1.05
C LEU A 119 0.27 -1.44 2.23
N VAL A 120 1.24 -2.04 2.90
CA VAL A 120 1.10 -2.59 4.26
C VAL A 120 2.07 -1.85 5.17
N GLY A 121 1.63 -1.53 6.37
CA GLY A 121 2.52 -1.13 7.44
C GLY A 121 2.13 -1.71 8.78
N ILE A 122 3.02 -1.56 9.75
CA ILE A 122 2.86 -1.98 11.13
C ILE A 122 3.23 -0.80 12.01
N LEU A 123 2.33 -0.43 12.91
CA LEU A 123 2.62 0.38 14.07
C LEU A 123 2.88 -0.57 15.22
N GLU A 124 4.15 -0.69 15.59
CA GLU A 124 4.64 -1.62 16.58
C GLU A 124 4.86 -0.88 17.90
N MET A 125 4.24 -1.38 18.97
CA MET A 125 4.53 -0.94 20.33
C MET A 125 5.76 -1.68 20.82
N CYS A 126 6.83 -0.95 21.10
CA CYS A 126 8.12 -1.49 21.53
C CYS A 126 8.44 -1.04 22.95
N ASP A 127 9.17 -1.86 23.70
CA ASP A 127 9.77 -1.41 24.96
C ASP A 127 10.95 -0.48 24.64
N ALA A 128 10.97 0.71 25.24
CA ALA A 128 12.11 1.60 25.17
C ALA A 128 13.20 1.11 26.13
N GLU A 129 14.46 1.35 25.77
CA GLU A 129 15.60 1.03 26.62
C GLU A 129 15.55 1.91 27.89
N GLY A 130 15.16 1.30 29.01
CA GLY A 130 15.03 1.94 30.33
C GLY A 130 13.58 2.08 30.84
N GLU A 131 13.32 1.51 32.03
CA GLU A 131 12.13 1.74 32.88
C GLU A 131 10.73 1.47 32.27
N GLY A 132 10.52 0.36 31.56
CA GLY A 132 9.16 -0.07 31.17
C GLY A 132 8.35 0.98 30.38
N LYS A 133 9.05 1.95 29.77
CA LYS A 133 8.45 2.99 28.94
C LYS A 133 8.17 2.39 27.57
N LYS A 134 6.90 2.36 27.19
CA LYS A 134 6.52 1.93 25.83
C LYS A 134 6.82 3.04 24.84
N SER A 135 7.24 2.66 23.64
CA SER A 135 7.46 3.52 22.48
C SER A 135 6.75 2.92 21.27
N TRP A 136 6.73 3.66 20.16
CA TRP A 136 6.08 3.20 18.94
C TRP A 136 7.01 3.35 17.75
N VAL A 137 6.99 2.38 16.85
CA VAL A 137 7.77 2.37 15.62
C VAL A 137 6.86 2.06 14.44
N MET A 138 7.07 2.75 13.31
CA MET A 138 6.37 2.46 12.06
C MET A 138 7.26 1.72 11.07
N LYS A 139 6.80 0.57 10.59
CA LYS A 139 7.40 -0.19 9.49
C LYS A 139 6.43 -0.22 8.33
N CYS A 140 6.92 -0.07 7.11
CA CYS A 140 6.06 -0.08 5.91
C CYS A 140 6.70 -0.88 4.77
N GLN A 141 5.85 -1.46 3.94
CA GLN A 141 6.22 -2.13 2.70
C GLN A 141 5.17 -1.87 1.63
N VAL A 142 5.62 -1.46 0.44
CA VAL A 142 4.75 -1.33 -0.73
C VAL A 142 4.44 -2.70 -1.33
N ALA A 143 3.18 -2.89 -1.73
CA ALA A 143 2.78 -4.08 -2.46
C ALA A 143 3.31 -4.02 -3.91
N THR A 144 3.62 -5.18 -4.46
CA THR A 144 4.05 -5.27 -5.86
C THR A 144 2.85 -5.04 -6.78
N GLN A 145 2.90 -3.98 -7.57
CA GLN A 145 1.79 -3.62 -8.45
C GLN A 145 1.85 -4.44 -9.75
N ARG A 146 0.69 -4.95 -10.19
CA ARG A 146 0.55 -5.45 -11.56
C ARG A 146 0.63 -4.23 -12.47
N GLY A 147 1.45 -4.27 -13.51
CA GLY A 147 1.64 -3.16 -14.47
C GLY A 147 0.40 -2.77 -15.30
N THR A 148 -0.78 -3.27 -14.94
CA THR A 148 -2.10 -2.95 -15.48
C THR A 148 -3.10 -2.52 -14.39
N GLY A 149 -2.64 -2.38 -13.15
CA GLY A 149 -3.47 -2.05 -11.99
C GLY A 149 -3.78 -0.55 -11.89
N PHE A 150 -4.28 -0.12 -10.73
CA PHE A 150 -4.79 1.24 -10.51
C PHE A 150 -3.74 2.36 -10.62
N LEU A 151 -2.45 2.06 -10.39
CA LEU A 151 -1.35 2.99 -10.71
C LEU A 151 -0.76 2.61 -12.05
N ARG A 152 -0.81 3.54 -12.99
CA ARG A 152 -0.06 3.42 -14.24
C ARG A 152 1.19 4.27 -14.08
N CYS A 153 2.35 3.67 -14.29
CA CYS A 153 3.59 4.42 -14.34
C CYS A 153 3.90 4.72 -15.80
N GLY A 154 4.24 5.98 -16.11
CA GLY A 154 4.69 6.37 -17.45
C GLY A 154 5.79 5.43 -17.95
N ARG A 155 5.77 5.13 -19.25
CA ARG A 155 6.69 4.18 -19.89
C ARG A 155 8.12 4.72 -20.03
N ASP A 156 8.34 6.00 -19.73
CA ASP A 156 9.60 6.67 -19.98
C ASP A 156 10.65 6.28 -18.95
N THR A 157 11.63 5.53 -19.43
CA THR A 157 12.77 4.96 -18.69
C THR A 157 13.77 6.00 -18.18
N GLU A 158 13.56 7.29 -18.46
CA GLU A 158 14.46 8.38 -18.05
C GLU A 158 14.05 9.07 -16.73
N THR A 159 12.86 8.79 -16.20
CA THR A 159 12.37 9.46 -14.98
C THR A 159 12.62 8.64 -13.71
N LYS A 160 12.77 9.34 -12.56
CA LYS A 160 12.92 8.72 -11.23
C LYS A 160 11.76 7.75 -10.98
N PRO A 161 11.99 6.60 -10.31
CA PRO A 161 10.94 5.62 -10.10
C PRO A 161 9.79 6.20 -9.27
N PRO A 162 8.56 5.73 -9.51
CA PRO A 162 7.38 6.08 -8.74
C PRO A 162 7.58 5.81 -7.25
N ALA A 163 7.01 6.66 -6.40
CA ALA A 163 7.23 6.59 -4.97
C ALA A 163 5.93 6.80 -4.19
N VAL A 164 5.86 6.11 -3.05
CA VAL A 164 4.81 6.25 -2.04
C VAL A 164 5.44 6.78 -0.76
N GLU A 165 4.80 7.79 -0.19
CA GLU A 165 5.16 8.34 1.11
C GLU A 165 3.97 8.32 2.05
N VAL A 166 4.24 7.93 3.29
CA VAL A 166 3.25 7.72 4.34
C VAL A 166 3.61 8.59 5.51
N TYR A 167 2.64 9.34 6.00
CA TYR A 167 2.76 10.23 7.14
C TYR A 167 1.61 9.90 8.08
N VAL A 168 1.93 9.54 9.32
CA VAL A 168 0.95 9.21 10.35
C VAL A 168 1.24 10.08 11.56
N ALA A 169 0.25 10.84 12.01
CA ALA A 169 0.39 11.71 13.18
C ALA A 169 -0.66 11.40 14.23
N GLY A 170 -0.25 11.50 15.49
CA GLY A 170 -1.09 11.18 16.64
C GLY A 170 -0.52 11.69 17.95
N VAL A 171 -1.08 11.18 19.04
CA VAL A 171 -0.67 11.48 20.41
C VAL A 171 -0.54 10.18 21.19
N PHE A 172 0.55 10.05 21.94
CA PHE A 172 0.79 8.95 22.87
C PHE A 172 1.21 9.53 24.23
N ARG A 173 0.47 9.20 25.30
CA ARG A 173 0.69 9.74 26.66
C ARG A 173 0.79 11.27 26.72
N GLY A 174 -0.03 11.96 25.93
CA GLY A 174 -0.03 13.43 25.85
C GLY A 174 1.07 14.03 24.95
N THR A 175 2.03 13.23 24.50
CA THR A 175 3.10 13.68 23.61
C THR A 175 2.72 13.47 22.14
N PRO A 176 2.86 14.48 21.26
CA PRO A 176 2.64 14.31 19.84
C PRO A 176 3.68 13.37 19.23
N ILE A 177 3.25 12.51 18.31
CA ILE A 177 4.11 11.58 17.59
C ILE A 177 3.81 11.64 16.10
N VAL A 178 4.86 11.59 15.29
CA VAL A 178 4.78 11.61 13.83
C VAL A 178 5.66 10.50 13.27
N PHE A 179 5.08 9.67 12.41
CA PHE A 179 5.78 8.65 11.67
C PHE A 179 5.81 9.02 10.19
N THR A 180 6.98 8.90 9.57
CA THR A 180 7.15 9.19 8.15
C THR A 180 7.93 8.08 7.46
N LYS A 181 7.47 7.63 6.29
CA LYS A 181 8.20 6.64 5.49
C LYS A 181 7.99 6.87 4.00
N ALA A 182 9.10 7.00 3.26
CA ALA A 182 9.13 7.05 1.81
C ALA A 182 9.67 5.73 1.23
N MET A 183 9.04 5.22 0.17
CA MET A 183 9.38 3.95 -0.48
C MET A 183 9.18 4.03 -1.99
N GLN A 184 10.04 3.37 -2.76
CA GLN A 184 9.84 3.24 -4.21
C GLN A 184 8.82 2.16 -4.52
N LEU A 185 7.88 2.47 -5.40
CA LEU A 185 6.92 1.51 -5.93
C LEU A 185 7.62 0.52 -6.85
N ARG A 186 7.29 -0.76 -6.70
CA ARG A 186 7.82 -1.84 -7.53
C ARG A 186 6.72 -2.35 -8.45
N PHE A 187 6.93 -2.17 -9.74
CA PHE A 187 6.06 -2.70 -10.80
C PHE A 187 6.65 -4.00 -11.34
N ARG A 188 5.83 -5.06 -11.40
CA ARG A 188 6.21 -6.25 -12.16
C ARG A 188 6.14 -5.92 -13.64
N ARG A 189 7.29 -5.85 -14.32
CA ARG A 189 7.35 -5.87 -15.78
C ARG A 189 6.75 -7.20 -16.24
N ARG A 190 5.58 -7.14 -16.88
CA ARG A 190 5.07 -8.29 -17.63
C ARG A 190 6.04 -8.45 -18.80
N ARG A 191 6.90 -9.48 -18.80
CA ARG A 191 7.57 -9.87 -20.04
C ARG A 191 6.43 -10.18 -21.00
N GLN A 192 6.28 -9.39 -22.05
CA GLN A 192 5.60 -9.89 -23.23
C GLN A 192 6.46 -11.08 -23.66
N VAL A 193 6.05 -12.29 -23.27
CA VAL A 193 6.45 -13.46 -24.05
C VAL A 193 5.74 -13.21 -25.38
N LYS A 194 6.44 -12.55 -26.30
CA LYS A 194 6.12 -12.69 -27.71
C LYS A 194 6.20 -14.21 -27.90
N ALA A 195 5.05 -14.87 -28.04
CA ALA A 195 5.00 -16.24 -28.48
C ALA A 195 5.53 -16.22 -29.91
N PHE A 196 6.86 -16.20 -30.03
CA PHE A 196 7.59 -16.44 -31.25
C PHE A 196 8.12 -17.86 -31.08
N MET A 197 7.18 -18.80 -31.02
CA MET A 197 7.53 -20.17 -31.38
C MET A 197 7.56 -20.15 -32.90
N ASP A 198 8.76 -20.04 -33.45
CA ASP A 198 8.95 -20.41 -34.86
C ASP A 198 8.55 -21.88 -35.00
N PRO A 199 7.76 -22.26 -36.02
CA PRO A 199 7.50 -23.65 -36.30
C PRO A 199 8.84 -24.37 -36.50
N ILE A 200 9.05 -25.45 -35.75
CA ILE A 200 10.20 -26.34 -35.94
C ILE A 200 10.05 -26.93 -37.34
N PRO A 201 10.99 -26.69 -38.28
CA PRO A 201 10.89 -27.27 -39.61
C PRO A 201 10.93 -28.79 -39.48
N GLU A 202 9.89 -29.44 -39.96
CA GLU A 202 9.92 -30.89 -40.19
C GLU A 202 11.00 -31.16 -41.25
N CYS A 203 12.01 -31.97 -40.91
CA CYS A 203 13.01 -32.42 -41.88
C CYS A 203 12.29 -33.30 -42.92
N GLY A 204 12.11 -32.78 -44.13
CA GLY A 204 11.58 -33.52 -45.27
C GLY A 204 12.49 -34.69 -45.64
N GLU A 205 11.93 -35.89 -45.63
CA GLU A 205 12.53 -37.09 -46.18
C GLU A 205 12.50 -36.96 -47.71
N GLN A 206 13.68 -37.01 -48.34
CA GLN A 206 13.86 -36.87 -49.78
C GLN A 206 13.23 -38.07 -50.51
N ALA A 207 12.25 -37.79 -51.38
CA ALA A 207 11.87 -38.73 -52.44
C ALA A 207 12.67 -38.37 -53.70
N GLU A 208 13.58 -39.27 -54.07
CA GLU A 208 14.27 -39.25 -55.36
C GLU A 208 13.25 -39.53 -56.48
N ASP A 209 13.21 -38.70 -57.52
CA ASP A 209 12.54 -39.05 -58.78
C ASP A 209 13.31 -38.51 -60.00
N MET A 210 13.26 -39.32 -61.05
CA MET A 210 14.24 -39.51 -62.11
C MET A 210 14.14 -38.49 -63.28
N SER A 211 15.28 -38.28 -63.94
CA SER A 211 15.63 -37.58 -65.22
C SER A 211 14.58 -37.56 -66.37
N PRO A 212 14.62 -36.66 -67.42
CA PRO A 212 15.73 -36.50 -68.39
C PRO A 212 15.97 -35.10 -69.06
N THR A 213 17.05 -35.00 -69.88
CA THR A 213 17.68 -33.91 -70.69
C THR A 213 16.80 -33.23 -71.78
N PRO A 214 17.12 -32.02 -72.38
CA PRO A 214 18.21 -31.75 -73.40
C PRO A 214 18.65 -30.23 -73.55
N PRO A 215 19.21 -29.65 -74.69
CA PRO A 215 20.23 -30.01 -75.70
C PRO A 215 21.40 -28.97 -75.94
N LYS A 216 22.28 -29.32 -76.92
CA LYS A 216 23.51 -28.73 -77.56
C LYS A 216 23.52 -27.25 -78.05
N HIS A 217 24.69 -26.58 -78.13
CA HIS A 217 25.57 -26.40 -79.33
C HIS A 217 26.87 -25.59 -79.06
N GLU A 218 27.93 -25.89 -79.85
CA GLU A 218 29.32 -25.36 -79.92
C GLU A 218 29.52 -23.84 -80.12
N PRO A 219 30.78 -23.36 -80.03
CA PRO A 219 31.40 -22.79 -81.24
C PRO A 219 32.88 -23.18 -81.50
N GLN A 220 33.23 -23.32 -82.79
CA GLN A 220 34.58 -23.22 -83.39
C GLN A 220 35.10 -21.75 -83.35
N PRO A 221 36.43 -21.42 -83.45
CA PRO A 221 37.24 -21.58 -84.68
C PRO A 221 38.80 -21.72 -84.58
N THR A 222 39.35 -22.26 -85.68
CA THR A 222 40.58 -21.95 -86.45
C THR A 222 41.92 -21.58 -85.76
N LEU A 223 42.95 -22.44 -85.94
CA LEU A 223 44.15 -22.22 -86.78
C LEU A 223 44.96 -23.52 -86.91
#